data_AF-A0A534HHW3-F1
#
_entry.id   AF-A0A534HHW3-F1
#
_cell.length_a   1.000
_cell.length_b   1.000
_cell.length_c   1.000
_cell.angle_alpha   90.00
_cell.angle_beta   90.00
_cell.angle_gamma   90.00
#
_symmetry.space_group_name_H-M   'P 1'
#
loop_
_entity.id
_entity.type
_entity.pdbx_description
1 polymer ?
#
loop_
_entity_poly.entity_id
_entity_poly.type
_entity_poly.pdbx_seq_one_letter_code
_entity_poly.pdbx_strand_id
1 'polypeptide(L)'
;MSVAVLLTLLFGVGVAFLLASLDDTVKSSRDVEEKLKRPLLGIEPRLADPALSAASMLGKGEEAGETDPRFSEAIRTIRTAISLDNLDKPHKIILITSSIGSEGKSIFALNLAVAFGRAEKTLLLDGDLRRPAVGRMLGLPRDAPGLSELLASSARLPECVSGTGVKDL
;
A
#
# COMPACT_ATOMS: atom_id res chain seq x y z
N MET A 1 -9.10 -44.73 31.01
CA MET A 1 -9.25 -43.27 30.76
C MET A 1 -7.96 -42.62 30.28
N SER A 2 -6.80 -42.89 30.89
CA SER A 2 -5.52 -42.24 30.52
C SER A 2 -5.08 -42.48 29.07
N VAL A 3 -5.30 -43.68 28.52
CA VAL A 3 -4.96 -44.01 27.11
C VAL A 3 -5.81 -43.21 26.11
N ALA A 4 -7.10 -43.03 26.38
CA ALA A 4 -8.00 -42.24 25.53
C ALA A 4 -7.63 -40.75 25.54
N VAL A 5 -7.20 -40.23 26.69
CA VAL A 5 -6.69 -38.85 26.81
C VAL A 5 -5.40 -38.69 26.00
N LEU A 6 -4.46 -39.65 26.10
CA LEU A 6 -3.21 -39.61 25.37
C LEU A 6 -3.40 -39.67 23.85
N LEU A 7 -4.28 -40.57 23.37
CA LEU A 7 -4.57 -40.71 21.94
C LEU A 7 -5.27 -39.48 21.38
N THR A 8 -6.23 -38.92 22.10
CA THR A 8 -6.92 -37.69 21.67
C THR A 8 -5.95 -36.51 21.62
N LEU A 9 -5.03 -36.40 22.58
CA LEU A 9 -4.00 -35.35 22.58
C LEU A 9 -3.07 -35.48 21.37
N LEU A 10 -2.56 -36.70 21.11
CA LEU A 10 -1.70 -36.98 19.95
C LEU A 10 -2.43 -36.68 18.63
N PHE A 11 -3.69 -37.10 18.52
CA PHE A 11 -4.50 -36.83 17.34
C PHE A 11 -4.75 -35.33 17.15
N GLY A 12 -5.06 -34.60 18.23
CA GLY A 12 -5.24 -33.15 18.19
C GLY A 12 -3.98 -32.41 17.74
N VAL A 13 -2.81 -32.80 18.27
CA VAL A 13 -1.52 -32.25 17.83
C VAL A 13 -1.27 -32.58 16.35
N GLY A 14 -1.51 -33.82 15.94
CA GLY A 14 -1.35 -34.24 14.54
C GLY A 14 -2.23 -33.45 13.58
N VAL A 15 -3.51 -33.27 13.92
CA VAL A 15 -4.45 -32.44 13.13
C VAL A 15 -4.01 -30.97 13.12
N ALA A 16 -3.54 -30.42 14.24
CA ALA A 16 -3.06 -29.05 14.30
C ALA A 16 -1.85 -28.83 13.38
N PHE A 17 -0.89 -29.77 13.35
CA PHE A 17 0.25 -29.73 12.42
C PHE A 17 -0.18 -29.88 10.95
N LEU A 18 -1.14 -30.76 10.67
CA LEU A 18 -1.67 -30.93 9.32
C LEU A 18 -2.36 -29.65 8.83
N LEU A 19 -3.23 -29.06 9.65
CA LEU A 19 -3.88 -27.78 9.35
C LEU A 19 -2.87 -26.65 9.18
N ALA A 20 -1.83 -26.61 10.02
CA ALA A 20 -0.74 -25.64 9.88
C ALA A 20 0.08 -25.84 8.61
N SER A 21 0.21 -27.07 8.11
CA SER A 21 0.93 -27.39 6.87
C SER A 21 0.10 -27.13 5.62
N LEU A 22 -1.23 -27.09 5.73
CA LEU A 22 -2.16 -26.73 4.66
C LEU A 22 -2.43 -25.20 4.60
N ASP A 23 -1.85 -24.43 5.52
CA ASP A 23 -2.00 -22.98 5.58
C ASP A 23 -0.99 -22.30 4.64
N ASP A 24 -1.45 -21.92 3.45
CA ASP A 24 -0.63 -21.28 2.41
C ASP A 24 -0.43 -19.75 2.61
N THR A 25 -0.81 -19.20 3.76
CA THR A 25 -0.67 -17.77 4.02
C THR A 25 0.81 -17.32 4.11
N VAL A 26 1.04 -16.04 3.85
CA VAL A 26 2.34 -15.37 4.02
C VAL A 26 2.34 -14.76 5.42
N LYS A 27 3.20 -15.27 6.31
CA LYS A 27 3.28 -14.84 7.71
C LYS A 27 4.60 -14.17 8.06
N SER A 28 5.63 -14.39 7.24
CA SER A 28 6.97 -13.85 7.45
C SER A 28 7.52 -13.16 6.21
N SER A 29 8.51 -12.27 6.41
CA SER A 29 9.28 -11.69 5.32
C SER A 29 9.99 -12.74 4.47
N ARG A 30 10.46 -13.82 5.09
CA ARG A 30 11.10 -14.95 4.40
C ARG A 30 10.13 -15.65 3.47
N ASP A 31 8.87 -15.81 3.88
CA ASP A 31 7.84 -16.45 3.04
C ASP A 31 7.67 -15.66 1.73
N VAL A 32 7.74 -14.32 1.79
CA VAL A 32 7.66 -13.45 0.60
C VAL A 32 8.84 -13.71 -0.32
N GLU A 33 10.07 -13.67 0.20
CA GLU A 33 11.27 -13.84 -0.61
C GLU A 33 11.39 -15.26 -1.18
N GLU A 34 11.04 -16.28 -0.38
CA GLU A 34 11.09 -17.67 -0.79
C GLU A 34 10.03 -18.02 -1.82
N LYS A 35 8.78 -17.55 -1.65
CA LYS A 35 7.66 -17.81 -2.57
C LYS A 35 7.76 -16.97 -3.85
N LEU A 36 8.11 -15.69 -3.74
CA LEU A 36 8.11 -14.75 -4.88
C LEU A 36 9.45 -14.62 -5.59
N LYS A 37 10.56 -15.09 -4.97
CA LYS A 37 11.93 -14.96 -5.50
C LYS A 37 12.31 -13.51 -5.83
N ARG A 38 11.82 -12.58 -5.00
CA ARG A 38 12.06 -11.14 -5.11
C ARG A 38 12.42 -10.56 -3.75
N PRO A 39 13.27 -9.54 -3.68
CA PRO A 39 13.59 -8.89 -2.42
C PRO A 39 12.34 -8.23 -1.82
N LEU A 40 12.19 -8.34 -0.51
CA LEU A 40 11.15 -7.59 0.20
C LEU A 40 11.55 -6.12 0.29
N LEU A 41 10.73 -5.23 -0.29
CA LEU A 41 11.02 -3.79 -0.30
C LEU A 41 10.79 -3.11 1.06
N GLY A 42 9.94 -3.69 1.90
CA GLY A 42 9.70 -3.21 3.25
C GLY A 42 8.42 -3.79 3.86
N ILE A 43 8.21 -3.47 5.15
CA ILE A 43 7.03 -3.88 5.91
C ILE A 43 6.36 -2.63 6.46
N GLU A 44 5.08 -2.49 6.17
CA GLU A 44 4.26 -1.40 6.70
C GLU A 44 3.55 -1.86 7.99
N PRO A 45 3.58 -1.07 9.07
CA PRO A 45 2.80 -1.38 10.27
C PRO A 45 1.30 -1.26 9.98
N ARG A 46 0.51 -2.20 10.50
CA ARG A 46 -0.94 -2.13 10.39
C ARG A 46 -1.46 -0.94 11.20
N LEU A 47 -2.06 0.04 10.53
CA LEU A 47 -2.77 1.12 11.19
C LEU A 47 -4.21 0.69 11.51
N ALA A 48 -4.70 1.10 12.67
CA ALA A 48 -6.05 0.77 13.12
C ALA A 48 -7.12 1.52 12.31
N ASP A 49 -6.80 2.73 11.85
CA ASP A 49 -7.69 3.58 11.07
C ASP A 49 -7.10 3.89 9.66
N PRO A 50 -7.75 3.43 8.58
CA PRO A 50 -7.37 3.75 7.20
C PRO A 50 -7.36 5.25 6.87
N ALA A 51 -8.22 6.06 7.51
CA ALA A 51 -8.27 7.50 7.29
C ALA A 51 -7.02 8.18 7.86
N LEU A 52 -6.56 7.70 9.01
CA LEU A 52 -5.32 8.15 9.66
C LEU A 52 -4.09 7.80 8.79
N SER A 53 -4.12 6.63 8.13
CA SER A 53 -3.07 6.23 7.18
C SER A 53 -3.00 7.11 5.94
N ALA A 54 -4.15 7.46 5.35
CA ALA A 54 -4.22 8.38 4.22
C ALA A 54 -3.76 9.80 4.61
N ALA A 55 -4.08 10.26 5.83
CA ALA A 55 -3.69 11.58 6.32
C ALA A 55 -2.21 11.67 6.73
N SER A 56 -1.56 10.54 7.03
CA SER A 56 -0.25 10.48 7.69
C SER A 56 0.86 11.21 6.93
N MET A 57 0.96 11.04 5.60
CA MET A 57 1.95 11.78 4.81
C MET A 57 1.44 13.07 4.20
N LEU A 58 0.11 13.25 4.09
CA LEU A 58 -0.50 14.42 3.44
C LEU A 58 -0.36 15.73 4.24
N GLY A 59 0.16 15.69 5.47
CA GLY A 59 0.29 16.89 6.32
C GLY A 59 -1.05 17.50 6.76
N LYS A 60 -2.18 16.87 6.40
CA LYS A 60 -3.53 17.25 6.85
C LYS A 60 -3.81 16.81 8.30
N GLY A 61 -2.82 16.24 8.98
CA GLY A 61 -2.87 15.78 10.36
C GLY A 61 -2.35 16.77 11.40
N GLU A 62 -1.99 18.02 11.05
CA GLU A 62 -1.55 19.02 12.05
C GLU A 62 -2.63 19.31 13.12
N GLU A 63 -3.91 19.09 12.82
CA GLU A 63 -5.02 19.22 13.79
C GLU A 63 -5.39 17.89 14.50
N ALA A 64 -4.83 16.75 14.08
CA ALA A 64 -5.10 15.43 14.65
C ALA A 64 -3.77 14.73 14.90
N GLY A 65 -3.20 14.92 16.09
CA GLY A 65 -1.83 14.54 16.48
C GLY A 65 -1.43 13.06 16.43
N GLU A 66 -1.66 12.35 15.32
CA GLU A 66 -1.41 10.91 15.18
C GLU A 66 -0.93 10.55 13.76
N THR A 67 0.20 11.12 13.33
CA THR A 67 0.97 10.48 12.25
C THR A 67 1.91 9.47 12.88
N ASP A 68 1.62 8.16 12.74
CA ASP A 68 2.51 7.12 13.30
C ASP A 68 3.90 7.24 12.64
N PRO A 69 4.95 7.62 13.40
CA PRO A 69 6.28 7.81 12.83
C PRO A 69 6.82 6.54 12.17
N ARG A 70 6.40 5.36 12.66
CA ARG A 70 6.82 4.06 12.13
C ARG A 70 6.24 3.81 10.74
N PHE A 71 4.99 4.20 10.50
CA PHE A 71 4.40 4.12 9.17
C PHE A 71 5.14 5.04 8.21
N SER A 72 5.39 6.28 8.64
CA SER A 72 6.09 7.25 7.80
C SER A 72 7.49 6.78 7.44
N GLU A 73 8.21 6.20 8.39
CA GLU A 73 9.55 5.67 8.17
C GLU A 73 9.57 4.41 7.30
N ALA A 74 8.56 3.55 7.44
CA ALA A 74 8.37 2.40 6.54
C ALA A 74 8.22 2.84 5.08
N ILE A 75 7.38 3.85 4.81
CA ILE A 75 7.21 4.39 3.45
C ILE A 75 8.50 5.02 2.91
N ARG A 76 9.26 5.76 3.75
CA ARG A 76 10.57 6.32 3.34
C ARG A 76 11.60 5.24 3.03
N THR A 77 11.61 4.18 3.84
CA THR A 77 12.47 3.00 3.63
C THR A 77 12.14 2.35 2.29
N ILE A 78 10.86 2.12 2.00
CA ILE A 78 10.42 1.52 0.74
C ILE A 78 10.74 2.41 -0.46
N ARG A 79 10.51 3.73 -0.37
CA ARG A 79 10.92 4.69 -1.41
C ARG A 79 12.41 4.54 -1.72
N THR A 80 13.24 4.47 -0.68
CA THR A 80 14.69 4.35 -0.80
C THR A 80 15.08 3.03 -1.43
N ALA A 81 14.47 1.91 -1.02
CA ALA A 81 14.69 0.61 -1.64
C ALA A 81 14.36 0.61 -3.15
N ILE A 82 13.24 1.24 -3.55
CA ILE A 82 12.88 1.39 -4.97
C ILE A 82 13.91 2.26 -5.73
N SER A 83 14.36 3.36 -5.14
CA SER A 83 15.38 4.22 -5.76
C SER A 83 16.74 3.52 -5.92
N LEU A 84 17.09 2.61 -5.01
CA LEU A 84 18.37 1.89 -5.03
C LEU A 84 18.35 0.62 -5.91
N ASP A 85 17.17 0.09 -6.25
CA ASP A 85 17.02 -1.12 -7.08
C ASP A 85 17.69 -0.97 -8.46
N ASN A 86 17.71 0.24 -9.02
CA ASN A 86 18.39 0.51 -10.29
C ASN A 86 18.94 1.95 -10.38
N LEU A 87 20.19 2.13 -9.93
CA LEU A 87 20.87 3.43 -9.91
C LEU A 87 21.18 3.97 -11.32
N ASP A 88 21.53 3.10 -12.26
CA ASP A 88 21.89 3.50 -13.62
C ASP A 88 20.66 3.87 -14.46
N LYS A 89 19.52 3.23 -14.17
CA LYS A 89 18.25 3.46 -14.87
C LYS A 89 17.10 3.54 -13.86
N PRO A 90 16.87 4.73 -13.27
CA PRO A 90 15.83 4.89 -12.24
C PRO A 90 14.44 4.58 -12.79
N HIS A 91 13.62 3.98 -11.93
CA HIS A 91 12.23 3.61 -12.25
C HIS A 91 11.35 4.85 -12.39
N LYS A 92 10.99 5.20 -13.63
CA LYS A 92 10.12 6.37 -13.92
C LYS A 92 8.62 6.09 -13.81
N ILE A 93 8.24 4.82 -13.90
CA ILE A 93 6.84 4.36 -13.86
C ILE A 93 6.79 3.16 -12.93
N ILE A 94 6.00 3.27 -11.86
CA ILE A 94 5.84 2.23 -10.84
C ILE A 94 4.37 1.86 -10.76
N LEU A 95 4.05 0.59 -11.00
CA LEU A 95 2.69 0.06 -10.82
C LEU A 95 2.54 -0.49 -9.41
N ILE A 96 1.56 0.03 -8.67
CA ILE A 96 1.16 -0.51 -7.37
C ILE A 96 -0.07 -1.39 -7.57
N THR A 97 0.03 -2.65 -7.16
CA THR A 97 -1.06 -3.63 -7.24
C THR A 97 -1.03 -4.54 -6.01
N SER A 98 -2.10 -5.32 -5.84
CA SER A 98 -2.29 -6.20 -4.69
C SER A 98 -2.97 -7.50 -5.14
N SER A 99 -2.83 -8.56 -4.37
CA SER A 99 -3.33 -9.89 -4.72
C SER A 99 -4.86 -9.97 -4.63
N ILE A 100 -5.44 -9.20 -3.70
CA ILE A 100 -6.89 -9.11 -3.48
C ILE A 100 -7.31 -7.65 -3.26
N GLY A 101 -8.62 -7.41 -3.29
CA GLY A 101 -9.18 -6.10 -2.96
C GLY A 101 -8.97 -5.76 -1.48
N SER A 102 -8.91 -4.46 -1.17
CA SER A 102 -8.85 -3.92 0.19
C SER A 102 -7.57 -4.20 0.99
N GLU A 103 -6.45 -4.54 0.32
CA GLU A 103 -5.12 -4.69 0.97
C GLU A 103 -4.40 -3.36 1.23
N GLY A 104 -5.07 -2.21 1.07
CA GLY A 104 -4.45 -0.90 1.30
C GLY A 104 -3.66 -0.33 0.12
N LYS A 105 -3.69 -0.95 -1.07
CA LYS A 105 -2.95 -0.51 -2.27
C LYS A 105 -3.05 0.98 -2.60
N SER A 106 -4.25 1.57 -2.51
CA SER A 106 -4.47 2.99 -2.82
C SER A 106 -3.90 3.92 -1.75
N ILE A 107 -3.93 3.49 -0.49
CA ILE A 107 -3.34 4.20 0.64
C ILE A 107 -1.82 4.18 0.53
N PHE A 108 -1.26 3.00 0.27
CA PHE A 108 0.17 2.82 0.04
C PHE A 108 0.66 3.66 -1.16
N ALA A 109 -0.03 3.58 -2.30
CA ALA A 109 0.32 4.35 -3.50
C ALA A 109 0.30 5.87 -3.24
N LEU A 110 -0.68 6.36 -2.48
CA LEU A 110 -0.76 7.78 -2.13
C LEU A 110 0.41 8.22 -1.25
N ASN A 111 0.68 7.49 -0.16
CA ASN A 111 1.76 7.84 0.75
C ASN A 111 3.13 7.72 0.07
N LEU A 112 3.33 6.71 -0.78
CA LEU A 112 4.54 6.54 -1.56
C LEU A 112 4.72 7.69 -2.56
N ALA A 113 3.65 8.11 -3.25
CA ALA A 113 3.70 9.25 -4.16
C ALA A 113 4.05 10.55 -3.44
N VAL A 114 3.55 10.78 -2.22
CA VAL A 114 3.97 11.92 -1.39
C VAL A 114 5.45 11.82 -1.01
N ALA A 115 5.93 10.62 -0.65
CA ALA A 115 7.32 10.41 -0.30
C ALA A 115 8.30 10.66 -1.46
N PHE A 116 7.92 10.31 -2.69
CA PHE A 116 8.63 10.69 -3.91
C PHE A 116 8.48 12.18 -4.22
N GLY A 117 7.27 12.72 -4.07
CA GLY A 117 6.95 14.13 -4.33
C GLY A 117 7.83 15.13 -3.58
N ARG A 118 8.27 14.77 -2.37
CA ARG A 118 9.20 15.60 -1.57
C ARG A 118 10.61 15.75 -2.17
N ALA A 119 10.99 14.90 -3.12
CA ALA A 119 12.30 14.91 -3.76
C ALA A 119 12.21 15.15 -5.28
N GLU A 120 11.14 14.69 -5.92
CA GLU A 120 10.99 14.66 -7.37
C GLU A 120 9.56 15.00 -7.80
N LYS A 121 9.42 15.59 -8.98
CA LYS A 121 8.09 15.82 -9.59
C LYS A 121 7.39 14.49 -9.81
N THR A 122 6.34 14.24 -9.03
CA THR A 122 5.66 12.95 -8.96
C THR A 122 4.20 13.08 -9.37
N LEU A 123 3.75 12.19 -10.26
CA LEU A 123 2.35 12.07 -10.65
C LEU A 123 1.79 10.74 -10.14
N LEU A 124 0.73 10.81 -9.33
CA LEU A 124 -0.05 9.64 -8.96
C LEU A 124 -1.25 9.52 -9.90
N LEU A 125 -1.41 8.33 -10.50
CA LEU A 125 -2.51 8.03 -11.40
C LEU A 125 -3.38 6.93 -10.78
N ASP A 126 -4.67 7.22 -10.56
CA ASP A 126 -5.64 6.22 -10.09
C ASP A 126 -6.10 5.36 -11.27
N GLY A 127 -5.45 4.20 -11.43
CA GLY A 127 -5.78 3.24 -12.48
C GLY A 127 -6.98 2.34 -12.17
N ASP A 128 -7.55 2.39 -10.95
CA ASP A 128 -8.73 1.59 -10.57
C ASP A 128 -10.01 2.31 -11.00
N LEU A 129 -10.33 2.27 -12.29
CA LEU A 129 -11.53 2.91 -12.85
C LEU A 129 -12.85 2.30 -12.33
N ARG A 130 -12.79 1.09 -11.76
CA ARG A 130 -13.99 0.40 -11.24
C ARG A 130 -14.36 0.90 -9.84
N ARG A 131 -13.38 1.14 -8.98
CA ARG A 131 -13.56 1.62 -7.61
C ARG A 131 -12.49 2.67 -7.27
N PRO A 132 -12.48 3.83 -7.95
CA PRO A 132 -11.46 4.85 -7.73
C PRO A 132 -11.54 5.33 -6.28
N ALA A 133 -10.39 5.60 -5.67
CA ALA A 133 -10.31 5.94 -4.24
C ALA A 133 -9.44 7.16 -3.97
N VAL A 134 -8.43 7.41 -4.81
CA VAL A 134 -7.42 8.46 -4.58
C VAL A 134 -8.07 9.85 -4.55
N GLY A 135 -8.97 10.15 -5.49
CA GLY A 135 -9.65 11.45 -5.54
C GLY A 135 -10.43 11.76 -4.26
N ARG A 136 -11.13 10.76 -3.69
CA ARG A 136 -11.83 10.91 -2.41
C ARG A 136 -10.87 11.14 -1.25
N MET A 137 -9.75 10.43 -1.21
CA MET A 137 -8.73 10.57 -0.17
C MET A 137 -8.07 11.95 -0.19
N LEU A 138 -7.89 12.53 -1.38
CA LEU A 138 -7.36 13.88 -1.55
C LEU A 138 -8.41 14.98 -1.29
N GLY A 139 -9.70 14.63 -1.24
CA GLY A 139 -10.80 15.57 -1.08
C GLY A 139 -11.15 16.32 -2.37
N LEU A 140 -10.89 15.71 -3.53
CA LEU A 140 -11.25 16.29 -4.83
C LEU A 140 -12.78 16.28 -5.01
N PRO A 141 -13.34 17.28 -5.73
CA PRO A 141 -14.74 17.27 -6.14
C PRO A 141 -15.10 15.97 -6.89
N ARG A 142 -16.34 15.49 -6.72
CA ARG A 142 -16.78 14.22 -7.33
C ARG A 142 -16.88 14.29 -8.85
N ASP A 143 -17.08 15.49 -9.38
CA ASP A 143 -17.21 15.83 -10.79
C ASP A 143 -15.90 16.34 -11.41
N ALA A 144 -14.80 16.34 -10.64
CA ALA A 144 -13.49 16.67 -11.18
C ALA A 144 -13.12 15.68 -12.30
N PRO A 145 -12.78 16.15 -13.51
CA PRO A 145 -12.37 15.26 -14.60
C PRO A 145 -11.07 14.56 -14.23
N GLY A 146 -10.93 13.30 -14.65
CA GLY A 146 -9.79 12.47 -14.36
C GLY A 146 -9.42 11.55 -15.52
N LEU A 147 -8.88 10.37 -15.18
CA LEU A 147 -8.36 9.43 -16.16
C LEU A 147 -9.45 8.91 -17.10
N SER A 148 -10.67 8.68 -16.61
CA SER A 148 -11.81 8.22 -17.43
C SER A 148 -12.16 9.23 -18.51
N GLU A 149 -12.28 10.51 -18.17
CA GLU A 149 -12.66 11.58 -19.09
C GLU A 149 -11.54 11.87 -20.10
N LEU A 150 -10.28 11.80 -19.65
CA LEU A 150 -9.12 11.93 -20.53
C LEU A 150 -9.10 10.82 -21.59
N LEU A 151 -9.32 9.57 -21.19
CA LEU A 151 -9.35 8.42 -22.10
C LEU A 151 -10.56 8.46 -23.05
N ALA A 152 -11.69 9.02 -22.60
CA ALA A 152 -12.87 9.25 -23.42
C ALA A 152 -12.74 10.47 -24.35
N SER A 153 -11.63 11.23 -24.29
CA SER A 153 -11.44 12.50 -25.00
C SER A 153 -12.50 13.56 -24.67
N SER A 154 -13.13 13.48 -23.50
CA SER A 154 -14.14 14.44 -23.03
C SER A 154 -13.56 15.55 -22.16
N ALA A 155 -12.29 15.45 -21.78
CA ALA A 155 -11.52 16.48 -21.06
C ALA A 155 -10.07 16.51 -21.55
N ARG A 156 -9.39 17.65 -21.37
CA ARG A 156 -7.97 17.80 -21.73
C ARG A 156 -7.06 17.44 -20.55
N LEU A 157 -5.84 17.01 -20.84
CA LEU A 157 -4.86 16.63 -19.81
C LEU A 157 -4.69 17.68 -18.69
N PRO A 158 -4.57 18.99 -18.96
CA PRO A 158 -4.42 19.99 -17.89
C PRO A 158 -5.64 20.10 -16.96
N GLU A 159 -6.83 19.72 -17.43
CA GLU A 159 -8.05 19.73 -16.63
C GLU A 159 -8.11 18.50 -15.72
N CYS A 160 -7.46 17.40 -16.12
CA CYS A 160 -7.48 16.12 -15.41
C CYS A 160 -6.36 15.98 -14.34
N VAL A 161 -5.44 16.94 -14.28
CA VAL A 161 -4.31 16.93 -13.33
C VAL A 161 -4.62 17.92 -12.21
N SER A 162 -4.74 17.40 -11.00
CA SER A 162 -5.00 18.20 -9.80
C SER A 162 -3.81 18.20 -8.84
N GLY A 163 -3.52 19.34 -8.24
CA GLY A 163 -2.58 19.42 -7.13
C GLY A 163 -3.11 18.69 -5.90
N THR A 164 -2.22 18.05 -5.14
CA THR A 164 -2.60 17.25 -3.96
C THR A 164 -2.97 18.10 -2.73
N GLY A 165 -2.63 19.39 -2.74
CA GLY A 165 -2.86 20.32 -1.63
C GLY A 165 -1.97 20.07 -0.40
N VAL A 166 -0.96 19.20 -0.53
CA VAL A 166 0.06 18.98 0.51
C VAL A 166 1.07 20.12 0.42
N LYS A 167 1.42 20.71 1.57
CA LYS A 167 2.46 21.76 1.64
C LYS A 167 3.82 21.15 1.26
N ASP A 168 4.65 21.92 0.57
CA ASP A 168 6.05 21.57 0.24
C ASP A 168 6.23 20.31 -0.64
N LEU A 169 5.34 20.12 -1.63
CA LEU A 169 5.47 19.16 -2.75
C LEU A 169 5.75 19.87 -4.09
#